data_AF-A0AAD3MQR5-F1
#
_entry.id   AF-A0AAD3MQR5-F1
#
_cell.length_a   1.000
_cell.length_b   1.000
_cell.length_c   1.000
_cell.angle_alpha   90.00
_cell.angle_beta   90.00
_cell.angle_gamma   90.00
#
_symmetry.space_group_name_H-M   'P 1'
#
loop_
_entity.id
_entity.type
_entity.pdbx_description
1 polymer ?
#
loop_
_entity_poly.entity_id
_entity_poly.type
_entity_poly.pdbx_seq_one_letter_code
_entity_poly.pdbx_strand_id
1 'polypeptide(L)'
;TFEDFKNDKQALEYQQRIVDILLQVMVDNPDFTPSQVGGLFTFLARQLAKPDNTLFVNRKLFDQVLEFLCCPDDDSRHTERQQVLLELLQVGGVVQFNEERLLALAEKAKFYQICEFLYEKKHLYDRIIDCYLRDSLRK
;
A
#
# COMPACT_ATOMS: atom_id res chain seq x y z
N THR A 1 1.94 10.35 -36.11
CA THR A 1 0.86 11.04 -36.85
C THR A 1 -0.32 11.27 -35.91
N PHE A 2 -1.39 11.95 -36.33
CA PHE A 2 -2.61 12.16 -35.51
C PHE A 2 -3.28 10.83 -35.11
N GLU A 3 -3.12 9.78 -35.92
CA GLU A 3 -3.62 8.43 -35.63
C GLU A 3 -2.85 7.76 -34.48
N ASP A 4 -1.52 7.89 -34.44
CA ASP A 4 -0.70 7.37 -33.33
C ASP A 4 -1.12 7.99 -31.99
N PHE A 5 -1.36 9.31 -31.96
CA PHE A 5 -1.81 10.00 -30.74
C PHE A 5 -3.20 9.55 -30.26
N LYS A 6 -4.11 9.22 -31.20
CA LYS A 6 -5.45 8.71 -30.87
C LYS A 6 -5.39 7.27 -30.36
N ASN A 7 -4.50 6.45 -30.94
CA ASN A 7 -4.24 5.08 -30.48
C ASN A 7 -3.60 5.07 -29.09
N ASP A 8 -2.65 5.97 -28.83
CA ASP A 8 -2.02 6.13 -27.51
C ASP A 8 -3.06 6.53 -26.45
N LYS A 9 -3.91 7.51 -26.75
CA LYS A 9 -4.96 7.93 -25.81
C LYS A 9 -5.94 6.78 -25.49
N GLN A 10 -6.39 6.03 -26.49
CA GLN A 10 -7.26 4.88 -26.27
C GLN A 10 -6.57 3.80 -25.43
N ALA A 11 -5.29 3.51 -25.71
CA ALA A 11 -4.52 2.53 -24.94
C ALA A 11 -4.46 2.91 -23.45
N LEU A 12 -4.24 4.20 -23.14
CA LEU A 12 -4.23 4.70 -21.76
C LEU A 12 -5.60 4.57 -21.07
N GLU A 13 -6.69 4.90 -21.77
CA GLU A 13 -8.05 4.76 -21.24
C GLU A 13 -8.41 3.28 -20.97
N TYR A 14 -7.97 2.36 -21.84
CA TYR A 14 -8.14 0.92 -21.62
C TYR A 14 -7.32 0.44 -20.42
N GLN A 15 -6.08 0.88 -20.29
CA GLN A 15 -5.22 0.53 -19.16
C GLN A 15 -5.83 0.99 -17.83
N GLN A 16 -6.33 2.23 -17.78
CA GLN A 16 -7.03 2.75 -16.60
C GLN A 16 -8.28 1.93 -16.27
N ARG A 17 -9.10 1.60 -17.27
CA ARG A 17 -10.32 0.81 -17.08
C ARG A 17 -10.03 -0.59 -16.52
N ILE A 18 -8.96 -1.24 -16.97
CA ILE A 18 -8.55 -2.55 -16.44
C ILE A 18 -8.17 -2.43 -14.96
N VAL A 19 -7.40 -1.40 -14.59
CA VAL A 19 -7.02 -1.15 -13.19
C VAL A 19 -8.24 -0.88 -12.34
N ASP A 20 -9.19 -0.06 -12.80
CA ASP A 20 -10.41 0.24 -12.05
C ASP A 20 -11.26 -1.02 -11.82
N ILE A 21 -11.38 -1.90 -12.83
CA ILE A 21 -12.10 -3.17 -12.70
C ILE A 21 -11.41 -4.10 -11.70
N LEU A 22 -10.07 -4.25 -11.79
CA LEU A 22 -9.30 -5.08 -10.87
C LEU A 22 -9.46 -4.61 -9.43
N LEU A 23 -9.40 -3.29 -9.21
CA LEU A 23 -9.60 -2.69 -7.90
C LEU A 23 -11.01 -2.95 -7.37
N GLN A 24 -12.05 -2.72 -8.19
CA GLN A 24 -13.43 -2.95 -7.78
C GLN A 24 -13.67 -4.41 -7.39
N VAL A 25 -13.24 -5.35 -8.25
CA VAL A 25 -13.45 -6.79 -8.04
C VAL A 25 -12.73 -7.27 -6.78
N MET A 26 -11.51 -6.79 -6.51
CA MET A 26 -10.71 -7.28 -5.39
C MET A 26 -11.08 -6.65 -4.05
N VAL A 27 -11.59 -5.41 -4.04
CA VAL A 27 -12.00 -4.72 -2.80
C VAL A 27 -13.41 -5.12 -2.38
N ASP A 28 -14.33 -5.33 -3.33
CA ASP A 28 -15.73 -5.67 -3.02
C ASP A 28 -15.95 -7.17 -2.76
N ASN A 29 -14.99 -8.03 -3.11
CA ASN A 29 -15.12 -9.46 -2.94
C ASN A 29 -14.36 -9.95 -1.68
N PRO A 30 -15.07 -10.44 -0.65
CA PRO A 30 -14.45 -10.91 0.60
C PRO A 30 -13.64 -12.20 0.45
N ASP A 31 -13.73 -12.91 -0.69
CA ASP A 31 -13.03 -14.17 -0.92
C ASP A 31 -11.52 -13.96 -1.18
N PHE A 32 -11.08 -12.72 -1.46
CA PHE A 32 -9.67 -12.43 -1.62
C PHE A 32 -8.95 -12.30 -0.28
N THR A 33 -7.81 -12.97 -0.18
CA THR A 33 -6.92 -12.87 0.96
C THR A 33 -6.22 -11.50 1.02
N PRO A 34 -5.79 -11.03 2.21
CA PRO A 34 -4.97 -9.85 2.36
C PRO A 34 -3.72 -9.83 1.51
N SER A 35 -3.11 -10.99 1.27
CA SER A 35 -1.93 -11.16 0.41
C SER A 35 -2.25 -10.91 -1.05
N GLN A 36 -3.40 -11.37 -1.53
CA GLN A 36 -3.83 -11.14 -2.91
C GLN A 36 -4.16 -9.66 -3.14
N VAL A 37 -4.95 -9.06 -2.25
CA VAL A 37 -5.27 -7.62 -2.30
C VAL A 37 -3.99 -6.80 -2.17
N GLY A 38 -3.14 -7.15 -1.21
CA GLY A 38 -1.82 -6.58 -1.01
C GLY A 38 -0.92 -6.65 -2.24
N GLY A 39 -0.86 -7.83 -2.88
CA GLY A 39 -0.09 -8.07 -4.09
C GLY A 39 -0.55 -7.20 -5.27
N LEU A 40 -1.86 -7.03 -5.46
CA LEU A 40 -2.39 -6.09 -6.45
C LEU A 40 -1.90 -4.67 -6.15
N PHE A 41 -1.99 -4.21 -4.90
CA PHE A 41 -1.59 -2.86 -4.53
C PHE A 41 -0.08 -2.64 -4.65
N THR A 42 0.75 -3.61 -4.29
CA THR A 42 2.20 -3.57 -4.53
C THR A 42 2.50 -3.51 -6.03
N PHE A 43 1.78 -4.28 -6.85
CA PHE A 43 1.89 -4.18 -8.32
C PHE A 43 1.50 -2.79 -8.82
N LEU A 44 0.37 -2.24 -8.36
CA LEU A 44 -0.08 -0.91 -8.75
C LEU A 44 0.91 0.17 -8.30
N ALA A 45 1.43 0.11 -7.08
CA ALA A 45 2.46 1.03 -6.62
C ALA A 45 3.73 0.97 -7.47
N ARG A 46 4.15 -0.23 -7.90
CA ARG A 46 5.24 -0.38 -8.89
C ARG A 46 4.93 0.30 -10.21
N GLN A 47 3.69 0.18 -10.72
CA GLN A 47 3.30 0.86 -11.94
C GLN A 47 3.26 2.38 -11.74
N LEU A 48 2.73 2.86 -10.62
CA LEU A 48 2.63 4.28 -10.27
C LEU A 48 3.99 4.96 -10.10
N ALA A 49 5.01 4.23 -9.62
CA ALA A 49 6.36 4.73 -9.43
C ALA A 49 7.16 4.89 -10.73
N LYS A 50 6.64 4.41 -11.87
CA LYS A 50 7.30 4.58 -13.17
C LYS A 50 7.25 6.06 -13.60
N PRO A 51 8.33 6.62 -14.16
CA PRO A 51 8.41 8.04 -14.54
C PRO A 51 7.37 8.45 -15.58
N ASP A 52 6.97 7.54 -16.46
CA ASP A 52 5.97 7.78 -17.52
C ASP A 52 4.58 7.24 -17.14
N ASN A 53 4.30 7.06 -15.84
CA ASN A 53 3.02 6.54 -15.41
C ASN A 53 1.87 7.52 -15.66
N THR A 54 0.81 7.03 -16.29
CA THR A 54 -0.44 7.76 -16.54
C THR A 54 -1.61 7.23 -15.73
N LEU A 55 -1.41 6.16 -14.94
CA LEU A 55 -2.46 5.58 -14.11
C LEU A 55 -2.84 6.52 -12.99
N PHE A 56 -4.14 6.66 -12.80
CA PHE A 56 -4.74 7.34 -11.67
C PHE A 56 -5.32 6.30 -10.71
N VAL A 57 -4.84 6.27 -9.47
CA VAL A 57 -5.47 5.46 -8.42
C VAL A 57 -6.26 6.38 -7.50
N ASN A 58 -7.54 6.06 -7.31
CA ASN A 58 -8.40 6.79 -6.39
C ASN A 58 -7.84 6.70 -4.97
N ARG A 59 -7.49 7.85 -4.36
CA ARG A 59 -6.97 7.93 -2.99
C ARG A 59 -7.86 7.20 -1.97
N LYS A 60 -9.19 7.20 -2.16
CA LYS A 60 -10.13 6.50 -1.28
C LYS A 60 -9.93 4.98 -1.30
N LEU A 61 -9.70 4.39 -2.48
CA LEU A 61 -9.43 2.94 -2.60
C LEU A 61 -8.11 2.59 -1.93
N PHE A 62 -7.11 3.44 -2.12
CA PHE A 62 -5.81 3.29 -1.49
C PHE A 62 -5.92 3.32 0.05
N ASP A 63 -6.67 4.27 0.57
CA ASP A 63 -6.96 4.40 1.99
C ASP A 63 -7.71 3.17 2.56
N GLN A 64 -8.68 2.63 1.82
CA GLN A 64 -9.40 1.41 2.23
C GLN A 64 -8.46 0.21 2.35
N VAL A 65 -7.45 0.10 1.48
CA VAL A 65 -6.47 -0.99 1.58
C VAL A 65 -5.51 -0.78 2.74
N LEU A 66 -5.13 0.46 3.05
CA LEU A 66 -4.38 0.71 4.28
C LEU A 66 -5.18 0.31 5.53
N GLU A 67 -6.47 0.63 5.57
CA GLU A 67 -7.35 0.21 6.67
C GLU A 67 -7.49 -1.31 6.75
N PHE A 68 -7.64 -1.98 5.62
CA PHE A 68 -7.73 -3.43 5.55
C PHE A 68 -6.43 -4.11 5.99
N LEU A 69 -5.27 -3.68 5.46
CA LEU A 69 -3.97 -4.22 5.83
C LEU A 69 -3.65 -3.95 7.30
N CYS A 70 -4.05 -2.80 7.85
CA CYS A 70 -3.82 -2.42 9.24
C CYS A 70 -5.02 -2.70 10.17
N CYS A 71 -5.95 -3.57 9.80
CA CYS A 71 -7.06 -3.94 10.68
C CYS A 71 -6.51 -4.53 11.99
N PRO A 72 -6.76 -3.92 13.16
CA PRO A 72 -6.17 -4.34 14.43
C PRO A 72 -6.85 -5.58 15.02
N ASP A 73 -8.10 -5.85 14.64
CA ASP A 73 -8.88 -6.99 15.13
C ASP A 73 -8.65 -8.28 14.31
N ASP A 74 -7.89 -8.19 13.21
CA ASP A 74 -7.53 -9.33 12.37
C ASP A 74 -6.18 -9.92 12.80
N ASP A 75 -6.15 -10.86 13.73
CA ASP A 75 -4.89 -11.53 14.09
C ASP A 75 -4.40 -12.52 13.00
N SER A 76 -5.19 -12.77 11.94
CA SER A 76 -4.78 -13.66 10.86
C SER A 76 -3.69 -13.00 10.01
N ARG A 77 -2.70 -13.81 9.60
CA ARG A 77 -1.67 -13.41 8.61
C ARG A 77 -0.97 -12.08 8.96
N HIS A 78 -0.83 -11.78 10.26
CA HIS A 78 -0.30 -10.52 10.76
C HIS A 78 1.07 -10.15 10.14
N THR A 79 2.02 -11.09 10.18
CA THR A 79 3.35 -10.94 9.58
C THR A 79 3.28 -10.66 8.08
N GLU A 80 2.40 -11.35 7.37
CA GLU A 80 2.24 -11.21 5.92
C GLU A 80 1.66 -9.84 5.55
N ARG A 81 0.64 -9.37 6.27
CA ARG A 81 0.10 -8.01 6.07
C ARG A 81 1.15 -6.93 6.33
N GLN A 82 1.94 -7.07 7.39
CA GLN A 82 3.03 -6.15 7.67
C GLN A 82 4.08 -6.16 6.55
N GLN A 83 4.46 -7.34 6.04
CA GLN A 83 5.45 -7.47 4.97
C GLN A 83 4.97 -6.84 3.66
N VAL A 84 3.71 -7.10 3.28
CA VAL A 84 3.07 -6.48 2.12
C VAL A 84 3.09 -4.96 2.22
N LEU A 85 2.74 -4.41 3.39
CA LEU A 85 2.74 -2.96 3.60
C LEU A 85 4.17 -2.37 3.53
N LEU A 86 5.17 -3.09 4.04
CA LEU A 86 6.57 -2.67 3.97
C LEU A 86 7.03 -2.60 2.51
N GLU A 87 6.73 -3.62 1.71
CA GLU A 87 7.01 -3.62 0.26
C GLU A 87 6.30 -2.46 -0.45
N LEU A 88 5.03 -2.21 -0.10
CA LEU A 88 4.24 -1.12 -0.65
C LEU A 88 4.90 0.25 -0.36
N LEU A 89 5.44 0.46 0.84
CA LEU A 89 6.13 1.69 1.22
C LEU A 89 7.49 1.85 0.53
N GLN A 90 8.26 0.77 0.42
CA GLN A 90 9.58 0.79 -0.21
C GLN A 90 9.50 1.06 -1.72
N VAL A 91 8.52 0.46 -2.40
CA VAL A 91 8.33 0.64 -3.83
C VAL A 91 7.55 1.92 -4.14
N GLY A 92 6.54 2.22 -3.33
CA GLY A 92 5.61 3.32 -3.55
C GLY A 92 6.20 4.71 -3.31
N GLY A 93 7.51 4.94 -3.50
CA GLY A 93 8.23 6.20 -3.27
C GLY A 93 7.67 7.47 -3.93
N VAL A 94 6.53 7.38 -4.63
CA VAL A 94 5.78 8.47 -5.27
C VAL A 94 4.31 8.54 -4.80
N VAL A 95 3.78 7.50 -4.15
CA VAL A 95 2.46 7.57 -3.51
C VAL A 95 2.64 8.38 -2.23
N GLN A 96 2.16 9.63 -2.23
CA GLN A 96 2.17 10.50 -1.05
C GLN A 96 1.22 9.94 0.01
N PHE A 97 1.68 8.95 0.77
CA PHE A 97 0.98 8.48 1.96
C PHE A 97 0.77 9.67 2.92
N ASN A 98 -0.38 9.72 3.56
CA ASN A 98 -0.50 10.52 4.77
C ASN A 98 0.25 9.77 5.89
N GLU A 99 1.50 10.16 6.13
CA GLU A 99 2.39 9.48 7.08
C GLU A 99 1.86 9.49 8.52
N GLU A 100 1.13 10.54 8.92
CA GLU A 100 0.53 10.62 10.26
C GLU A 100 -0.59 9.60 10.42
N ARG A 101 -1.48 9.50 9.44
CA ARG A 101 -2.54 8.49 9.43
C ARG A 101 -1.96 7.07 9.35
N LEU A 102 -0.98 6.85 8.48
CA LEU A 102 -0.33 5.56 8.33
C LEU A 102 0.34 5.12 9.64
N LEU A 103 1.03 6.05 10.32
CA LEU A 103 1.64 5.76 11.62
C LEU A 103 0.56 5.36 12.63
N ALA A 104 -0.55 6.11 12.72
CA ALA A 104 -1.64 5.77 13.65
C ALA A 104 -2.28 4.41 13.34
N LEU A 105 -2.40 4.04 12.07
CA LEU A 105 -2.89 2.71 11.65
C LEU A 105 -1.89 1.60 12.01
N ALA A 106 -0.60 1.80 11.72
CA ALA A 106 0.46 0.83 12.01
C ALA A 106 0.63 0.59 13.51
N GLU A 107 0.54 1.64 14.34
CA GLU A 107 0.59 1.53 15.79
C GLU A 107 -0.58 0.71 16.34
N LYS A 108 -1.80 0.97 15.87
CA LYS A 108 -2.99 0.20 16.26
C LYS A 108 -2.89 -1.26 15.85
N ALA A 109 -2.37 -1.52 14.65
CA ALA A 109 -2.15 -2.87 14.11
C ALA A 109 -0.93 -3.58 14.75
N LYS A 110 -0.14 -2.90 15.58
CA LYS A 110 1.13 -3.39 16.13
C LYS A 110 2.11 -3.83 15.04
N PHE A 111 2.15 -3.10 13.94
CA PHE A 111 3.12 -3.29 12.86
C PHE A 111 4.42 -2.57 13.19
N TYR A 112 5.20 -3.14 14.11
CA TYR A 112 6.38 -2.50 14.68
C TYR A 112 7.47 -2.18 13.65
N GLN A 113 7.62 -2.97 12.59
CA GLN A 113 8.61 -2.69 11.54
C GLN A 113 8.21 -1.48 10.68
N ILE A 114 6.90 -1.29 10.48
CA ILE A 114 6.36 -0.11 9.79
C ILE A 114 6.48 1.12 10.67
N CYS A 115 6.18 0.99 11.96
CA CYS A 115 6.34 2.06 12.94
C CYS A 115 7.80 2.54 13.01
N GLU A 116 8.75 1.61 13.11
CA GLU A 116 10.18 1.88 13.05
C GLU A 116 10.56 2.68 11.80
N PHE A 117 10.16 2.22 10.61
CA PHE A 117 10.45 2.90 9.34
C PHE A 117 9.95 4.36 9.34
N LEU A 118 8.73 4.60 9.84
CA LEU A 118 8.15 5.94 9.91
C LEU A 118 8.81 6.81 10.98
N TYR A 119 9.19 6.22 12.12
CA TYR A 119 9.91 6.92 13.18
C TYR A 119 11.32 7.31 12.76
N GLU A 120 12.03 6.45 12.04
CA GLU A 120 13.34 6.75 11.46
C GLU A 120 13.27 7.94 10.51
N LYS A 121 12.28 7.96 9.61
CA LYS A 121 12.04 9.07 8.67
C LYS A 121 11.76 10.40 9.39
N LYS A 122 11.14 10.35 10.57
CA LYS A 122 10.84 11.51 11.43
C LYS A 122 11.94 11.82 12.45
N HIS A 123 13.04 11.08 12.47
CA HIS A 123 14.13 11.19 13.45
C HIS A 123 13.69 10.98 14.91
N LEU A 124 12.64 10.19 15.15
CA LEU A 124 12.10 9.87 16.48
C LEU A 124 12.72 8.55 17.01
N TYR A 125 14.04 8.57 17.21
CA TYR A 125 14.82 7.37 17.55
C TYR A 125 14.49 6.77 18.91
N ASP A 126 14.02 7.58 19.86
CA ASP A 126 13.56 7.14 21.18
C ASP A 126 12.42 6.12 21.06
N ARG A 127 11.50 6.35 20.11
CA ARG A 127 10.33 5.47 19.88
C ARG A 127 10.66 4.19 19.12
N ILE A 128 11.79 4.15 18.42
CA ILE A 128 12.26 2.94 17.72
C ILE A 128 12.59 1.84 18.74
N ILE A 129 13.15 2.20 19.90
CA ILE A 129 13.48 1.24 20.95
C ILE A 129 12.22 0.48 21.41
N ASP A 130 11.09 1.18 21.58
CA ASP A 130 9.81 0.55 21.93
C ASP A 130 9.35 -0.46 20.87
N CYS A 131 9.62 -0.21 19.59
CA CYS A 131 9.28 -1.13 18.51
C CYS A 131 10.08 -2.44 18.64
N TYR A 132 11.38 -2.38 18.92
CA TYR A 132 12.20 -3.57 19.17
C TYR A 132 11.80 -4.34 20.43
N LEU A 133 11.47 -3.65 21.51
CA LEU A 133 11.09 -4.31 22.78
C LEU A 133 9.73 -5.04 22.68
N ARG A 134 8.84 -4.55 21.81
CA ARG A 134 7.48 -5.07 21.65
C ARG A 134 7.32 -6.03 20.48
N ASP A 135 8.20 -6.00 19.48
CA ASP A 135 8.19 -6.95 18.37
C ASP A 135 8.67 -8.32 18.84
N SER A 136 7.74 -9.27 18.96
CA SER A 136 8.04 -10.65 19.37
C SER A 136 8.88 -11.41 18.35
N LEU A 137 8.91 -10.99 17.07
CA LEU A 137 9.69 -11.65 16.02
C LEU A 137 11.19 -11.31 16.10
N ARG A 138 11.56 -10.31 16.90
CA ARG A 138 12.93 -9.82 17.06
C ARG A 138 13.53 -10.15 18.43
N LYS A 139 12.83 -10.94 19.25
CA LYS A 139 13.28 -11.40 20.56
C LYS A 139 14.10 -12.68 20.47
#